data_AF-A0A3Q0GV84-F1
#
_entry.id   AF-A0A3Q0GV84-F1
#
_cell.length_a   1.000
_cell.length_b   1.000
_cell.length_c   1.000
_cell.angle_alpha   90.00
_cell.angle_beta   90.00
_cell.angle_gamma   90.00
#
_symmetry.space_group_name_H-M   'P 1'
#
loop_
_entity.id
_entity.type
_entity.pdbx_description
1 polymer ?
#
loop_
_entity_poly.entity_id
_entity_poly.type
_entity_poly.pdbx_seq_one_letter_code
_entity_poly.pdbx_strand_id
1 'polypeptide(L)'
;MEEEDKDVTYIPIINEAPSKILETDANTLQKTLVLKKEIEVDRVTAELIAKRQEFRERMEAVARRRAEFTKKQQDCRTQALKFDKFLKDTAVKRRCAVQKYQAEAKLNEMKEREINKLVAELEKLRVRQQKLQKKVEKYKVYEDFLLKITDKLPDNYLEYGEESLVRAIIRRHETLSTTNQSLIKNLIALSDDYEKGQHDLEALQREHDTRKLMLISELSELQIKSHRIQEKNKQLELNIRNNKGYLRYQSQELGSLWLAISNLAEQCYMLHYGRLQEMGLLSKLDMIQEYILEKMQIEQLATRTDGSRMLQSSPRSKTQHRKIGATKVKSQSQVPAGSGGIIQTPKNKLKVSV
;
A
#
# COMPACT_ATOMS: atom_id res chain seq x y z
N MET A 1 20.24 89.11 28.18
CA MET A 1 20.96 88.51 29.32
C MET A 1 21.08 87.04 29.00
N GLU A 2 22.22 86.46 28.64
CA GLU A 2 23.61 86.88 28.66
C GLU A 2 24.30 86.27 27.43
N GLU A 3 25.26 87.01 26.88
CA GLU A 3 26.26 86.49 25.96
C GLU A 3 27.11 85.44 26.66
N GLU A 4 27.53 84.39 25.95
CA GLU A 4 28.89 83.90 26.09
C GLU A 4 29.34 83.28 24.76
N ASP A 5 30.10 84.11 24.03
CA ASP A 5 31.13 83.67 23.10
C ASP A 5 32.00 82.58 23.74
N LYS A 6 32.31 81.55 22.95
CA LYS A 6 33.43 80.59 23.04
C LYS A 6 32.96 79.37 22.23
N ASP A 7 33.65 78.85 21.24
CA ASP A 7 35.07 78.89 20.95
C ASP A 7 35.11 78.39 19.49
N VAL A 8 35.12 79.33 18.54
CA VAL A 8 35.31 78.98 17.13
C VAL A 8 36.73 78.45 17.07
N THR A 9 36.86 77.13 17.12
CA THR A 9 38.15 76.44 17.01
C THR A 9 38.76 76.82 15.67
N TYR A 10 39.59 77.85 15.70
CA TYR A 10 40.32 78.38 14.58
C TYR A 10 41.34 77.32 14.21
N ILE A 11 40.97 76.40 13.33
CA ILE A 11 41.90 75.42 12.77
C ILE A 11 42.91 76.24 11.97
N PRO A 12 44.19 76.33 12.39
CA PRO A 12 45.16 77.13 11.68
C PRO A 12 45.34 76.52 10.29
N ILE A 13 45.00 77.30 9.26
CA ILE A 13 45.27 76.93 7.87
C ILE A 13 46.77 77.10 7.67
N ILE A 14 47.50 76.00 7.81
CA ILE A 14 48.94 75.92 7.64
C ILE A 14 49.25 76.00 6.14
N ASN A 15 49.68 77.18 5.69
CA ASN A 15 50.15 77.43 4.32
C ASN A 15 51.66 77.16 4.15
N GLU A 16 52.24 76.30 4.98
CA GLU A 16 53.68 76.00 4.97
C GLU A 16 53.98 74.61 4.40
N ALA A 17 55.11 74.53 3.69
CA ALA A 17 55.57 73.30 3.04
C ALA A 17 55.81 72.17 4.07
N PRO A 18 55.48 70.92 3.72
CA PRO A 18 55.40 69.76 4.64
C PRO A 18 56.69 69.44 5.41
N SER A 19 57.81 70.01 5.01
CA SER A 19 59.13 69.81 5.62
C SER A 19 59.33 70.52 6.97
N LYS A 20 58.57 71.56 7.31
CA LYS A 20 58.74 72.31 8.58
C LYS A 20 57.91 71.81 9.78
N ILE A 21 56.99 70.88 9.55
CA ILE A 21 56.09 70.31 10.58
C ILE A 21 56.74 69.10 11.29
N LEU A 22 57.88 68.62 10.79
CA LEU A 22 58.51 67.37 11.26
C LEU A 22 59.41 67.54 12.50
N GLU A 23 59.70 68.76 12.97
CA GLU A 23 60.73 69.00 14.00
C GLU A 23 60.19 69.33 15.41
N THR A 24 58.87 69.43 15.64
CA THR A 24 58.29 69.73 16.97
C THR A 24 57.52 68.54 17.57
N ASP A 25 58.13 67.97 18.62
CA ASP A 25 57.60 67.01 19.61
C ASP A 25 56.98 65.69 19.10
N ALA A 26 57.65 64.59 19.44
CA ALA A 26 57.23 63.21 19.17
C ALA A 26 55.79 62.88 19.65
N ASN A 27 55.29 63.57 20.68
CA ASN A 27 53.92 63.41 21.18
C ASN A 27 52.85 64.02 20.26
N THR A 28 53.15 65.10 19.53
CA THR A 28 52.22 65.79 18.62
C THR A 28 52.08 65.02 17.30
N LEU A 29 53.19 64.44 16.84
CA LEU A 29 53.20 63.56 15.67
C LEU A 29 52.40 62.27 15.95
N GLN A 30 52.54 61.67 17.14
CA GLN A 30 51.79 60.48 17.55
C GLN A 30 50.29 60.75 17.71
N LYS A 31 49.88 61.84 18.38
CA LYS A 31 48.45 62.22 18.51
C LYS A 31 47.79 62.49 17.16
N THR A 32 48.47 63.19 16.25
CA THR A 32 47.96 63.45 14.89
C THR A 32 47.85 62.16 14.07
N LEU A 33 48.80 61.23 14.25
CA LEU A 33 48.76 59.91 13.62
C LEU A 33 47.60 59.05 14.16
N VAL A 34 47.35 59.10 15.47
CA VAL A 34 46.21 58.43 16.13
C VAL A 34 44.87 59.00 15.62
N LEU A 35 44.70 60.32 15.59
CA LEU A 35 43.52 60.98 15.02
C LEU A 35 43.30 60.62 13.55
N LYS A 36 44.37 60.57 12.75
CA LYS A 36 44.29 60.14 11.35
C LYS A 36 43.86 58.67 11.24
N LYS A 37 44.32 57.81 12.15
CA LYS A 37 43.92 56.40 12.23
C LYS A 37 42.49 56.24 12.73
N GLU A 38 42.02 57.06 13.67
CA GLU A 38 40.62 57.12 14.11
C GLU A 38 39.72 57.54 12.96
N ILE A 39 40.06 58.62 12.23
CA ILE A 39 39.29 59.04 11.04
C ILE A 39 39.28 57.95 9.96
N GLU A 40 40.40 57.26 9.75
CA GLU A 40 40.48 56.13 8.81
C GLU A 40 39.60 54.95 9.26
N VAL A 41 39.60 54.64 10.56
CA VAL A 41 38.74 53.61 11.17
C VAL A 41 37.27 54.01 11.07
N ASP A 42 36.91 55.25 11.36
CA ASP A 42 35.55 55.78 11.23
C ASP A 42 35.06 55.76 9.78
N ARG A 43 35.94 56.09 8.82
CA ARG A 43 35.63 56.00 7.40
C ARG A 43 35.38 54.54 6.98
N VAL A 44 36.27 53.62 7.38
CA VAL A 44 36.15 52.19 7.06
C VAL A 44 34.92 51.57 7.76
N THR A 45 34.62 51.96 8.99
CA THR A 45 33.43 51.49 9.72
C THR A 45 32.14 52.02 9.09
N ALA A 46 32.10 53.29 8.65
CA ALA A 46 30.97 53.84 7.90
C ALA A 46 30.77 53.11 6.55
N GLU A 47 31.84 52.85 5.80
CA GLU A 47 31.80 52.05 4.57
C GLU A 47 31.31 50.62 4.83
N LEU A 48 31.77 49.98 5.92
CA LEU A 48 31.32 48.64 6.31
C LEU A 48 29.82 48.62 6.67
N ILE A 49 29.33 49.63 7.39
CA ILE A 49 27.90 49.77 7.72
C ILE A 49 27.08 49.97 6.45
N ALA A 50 27.52 50.84 5.54
CA ALA A 50 26.87 51.06 4.25
C ALA A 50 26.80 49.77 3.40
N LYS A 51 27.91 49.02 3.31
CA LYS A 51 27.93 47.71 2.62
C LYS A 51 27.06 46.65 3.28
N ARG A 52 27.00 46.62 4.61
CA ARG A 52 26.09 45.73 5.35
C ARG A 52 24.62 46.08 5.08
N GLN A 53 24.28 47.36 5.00
CA GLN A 53 22.93 47.80 4.66
C GLN A 53 22.57 47.44 3.20
N GLU A 54 23.45 47.73 2.24
CA GLU A 54 23.28 47.35 0.83
C GLU A 54 23.09 45.84 0.67
N PHE A 55 23.86 45.03 1.41
CA PHE A 55 23.70 43.59 1.42
C PHE A 55 22.35 43.15 2.01
N ARG A 56 21.92 43.75 3.14
CA ARG A 56 20.59 43.48 3.72
C ARG A 56 19.47 43.78 2.74
N GLU A 57 19.49 44.94 2.09
CA GLU A 57 18.48 45.33 1.11
C GLU A 57 18.44 44.38 -0.10
N ARG A 58 19.62 43.95 -0.59
CA ARG A 58 19.69 42.93 -1.64
C ARG A 58 19.11 41.59 -1.19
N MET A 59 19.44 41.15 0.03
CA MET A 59 18.92 39.90 0.58
C MET A 59 17.40 39.96 0.75
N GLU A 60 16.85 41.09 1.21
CA GLU A 60 15.41 41.30 1.29
C GLU A 60 14.75 41.29 -0.09
N ALA A 61 15.34 41.96 -1.09
CA ALA A 61 14.81 41.96 -2.46
C ALA A 61 14.79 40.55 -3.06
N VAL A 62 15.85 39.76 -2.83
CA VAL A 62 15.91 38.34 -3.24
C VAL A 62 14.87 37.51 -2.49
N ALA A 63 14.71 37.72 -1.17
CA ALA A 63 13.71 37.02 -0.38
C ALA A 63 12.28 37.32 -0.89
N ARG A 64 11.96 38.59 -1.19
CA ARG A 64 10.68 39.00 -1.78
C ARG A 64 10.45 38.35 -3.15
N ARG A 65 11.44 38.39 -4.05
CA ARG A 65 11.34 37.73 -5.37
C ARG A 65 11.15 36.23 -5.27
N ARG A 66 11.81 35.57 -4.31
CA ARG A 66 11.65 34.14 -4.05
C ARG A 66 10.25 33.81 -3.53
N ALA A 67 9.71 34.63 -2.63
CA ALA A 67 8.34 34.50 -2.14
C ALA A 67 7.30 34.70 -3.26
N GLU A 68 7.48 35.70 -4.12
CA GLU A 68 6.60 35.93 -5.28
C GLU A 68 6.67 34.78 -6.30
N PHE A 69 7.88 34.28 -6.58
CA PHE A 69 8.06 33.17 -7.51
C PHE A 69 7.40 31.89 -6.99
N THR A 70 7.60 31.56 -5.71
CA THR A 70 6.97 30.39 -5.10
C THR A 70 5.45 30.50 -5.07
N LYS A 71 4.91 31.70 -4.80
CA LYS A 71 3.46 31.96 -4.91
C LYS A 71 2.95 31.76 -6.34
N LYS A 72 3.60 32.36 -7.34
CA LYS A 72 3.24 32.17 -8.76
C LYS A 72 3.31 30.71 -9.19
N GLN A 73 4.35 29.99 -8.76
CA GLN A 73 4.49 28.56 -9.03
C GLN A 73 3.34 27.75 -8.42
N GLN A 74 2.96 28.07 -7.18
CA GLN A 74 1.82 27.44 -6.51
C GLN A 74 0.52 27.76 -7.23
N ASP A 75 0.29 29.02 -7.61
CA ASP A 75 -0.90 29.46 -8.36
C ASP A 75 -1.00 28.71 -9.70
N CYS A 76 0.07 28.64 -10.49
CA CYS A 76 0.12 27.86 -11.72
C CYS A 76 -0.19 26.38 -11.47
N ARG A 77 0.36 25.79 -10.41
CA ARG A 77 0.09 24.40 -10.04
C ARG A 77 -1.39 24.19 -9.67
N THR A 78 -1.99 25.08 -8.89
CA THR A 78 -3.41 24.99 -8.54
C THR A 78 -4.31 25.17 -9.76
N GLN A 79 -3.94 26.06 -10.69
CA GLN A 79 -4.69 26.28 -11.92
C GLN A 79 -4.62 25.06 -12.83
N ALA A 80 -3.45 24.43 -12.98
CA ALA A 80 -3.31 23.18 -13.72
C ALA A 80 -4.19 22.06 -13.15
N LEU A 81 -4.23 21.91 -11.82
CA LEU A 81 -5.11 20.94 -11.15
C LEU A 81 -6.60 21.24 -11.38
N LYS A 82 -6.99 22.52 -11.35
CA LYS A 82 -8.39 22.94 -11.66
C LYS A 82 -8.75 22.59 -13.10
N PHE A 83 -7.85 22.82 -14.07
CA PHE A 83 -8.08 22.46 -15.47
C PHE A 83 -8.17 20.96 -15.68
N ASP A 84 -7.25 20.18 -15.09
CA ASP A 84 -7.29 18.71 -15.18
C ASP A 84 -8.62 18.17 -14.59
N LYS A 85 -9.05 18.69 -13.44
CA LYS A 85 -10.34 18.36 -12.86
C LYS A 85 -11.51 18.72 -13.79
N PHE A 86 -11.51 19.93 -14.36
CA PHE A 86 -12.54 20.37 -15.29
C PHE A 86 -12.61 19.50 -16.56
N LEU A 87 -11.47 19.11 -17.11
CA LEU A 87 -11.40 18.23 -18.28
C LEU A 87 -11.96 16.85 -17.96
N LYS A 88 -11.60 16.28 -16.80
CA LYS A 88 -12.15 15.01 -16.31
C LYS A 88 -13.67 15.08 -16.13
N ASP A 89 -14.16 16.10 -15.44
CA ASP A 89 -15.59 16.31 -15.21
C ASP A 89 -16.35 16.50 -16.54
N THR A 90 -15.77 17.23 -17.49
CA THR A 90 -16.35 17.44 -18.82
C THR A 90 -16.38 16.15 -19.64
N ALA A 91 -15.31 15.35 -19.60
CA ALA A 91 -15.25 14.06 -20.27
C ALA A 91 -16.31 13.09 -19.70
N VAL A 92 -16.50 13.09 -18.38
CA VAL A 92 -17.55 12.31 -17.71
C VAL A 92 -18.93 12.79 -18.16
N LYS A 93 -19.21 14.10 -18.14
CA LYS A 93 -20.49 14.66 -18.60
C LYS A 93 -20.78 14.30 -20.06
N ARG A 94 -19.78 14.41 -20.95
CA ARG A 94 -19.91 14.01 -22.36
C ARG A 94 -20.22 12.52 -22.49
N ARG A 95 -19.48 11.67 -21.77
CA ARG A 95 -19.71 10.21 -21.79
C ARG A 95 -21.13 9.87 -21.30
N CYS A 96 -21.56 10.47 -20.19
CA CYS A 96 -22.90 10.26 -19.65
C CYS A 96 -23.99 10.73 -20.64
N ALA A 97 -23.82 11.88 -21.28
CA ALA A 97 -24.75 12.38 -22.28
C ALA A 97 -24.84 11.44 -23.49
N VAL A 98 -23.70 10.99 -24.02
CA VAL A 98 -23.64 10.04 -25.13
C VAL A 98 -24.29 8.72 -24.76
N GLN A 99 -24.02 8.19 -23.56
CA GLN A 99 -24.64 6.94 -23.09
C GLN A 99 -26.16 7.06 -22.94
N LYS A 100 -26.67 8.18 -22.39
CA LYS A 100 -28.10 8.45 -22.29
C LYS A 100 -28.75 8.48 -23.67
N TYR A 101 -28.17 9.22 -24.61
CA TYR A 101 -28.65 9.29 -25.98
C TYR A 101 -28.65 7.91 -26.66
N GLN A 102 -27.58 7.12 -26.51
CA GLN A 102 -27.51 5.77 -27.07
C GLN A 102 -28.55 4.82 -26.46
N ALA A 103 -28.79 4.92 -25.16
CA ALA A 103 -29.82 4.11 -24.49
C ALA A 103 -31.22 4.49 -24.98
N GLU A 104 -31.50 5.79 -25.09
CA GLU A 104 -32.78 6.30 -25.58
C GLU A 104 -33.01 5.95 -27.05
N ALA A 105 -31.98 6.06 -27.90
CA ALA A 105 -32.05 5.66 -29.30
C ALA A 105 -32.39 4.16 -29.46
N LYS A 106 -31.73 3.29 -28.69
CA LYS A 106 -32.04 1.84 -28.69
C LYS A 106 -33.45 1.56 -28.19
N LEU A 107 -33.89 2.26 -27.16
CA LEU A 107 -35.24 2.13 -26.62
C LEU A 107 -36.29 2.57 -27.65
N ASN A 108 -36.06 3.69 -28.34
CA ASN A 108 -36.93 4.16 -29.40
C ASN A 108 -36.99 3.17 -30.57
N GLU A 109 -35.84 2.61 -30.99
CA GLU A 109 -35.81 1.58 -32.04
C GLU A 109 -36.60 0.31 -31.64
N MET A 110 -36.55 -0.10 -30.36
CA MET A 110 -37.36 -1.21 -29.85
C MET A 110 -38.87 -0.87 -29.90
N LYS A 111 -39.25 0.31 -29.39
CA LYS A 111 -40.65 0.76 -29.39
C LYS A 111 -41.20 0.92 -30.80
N GLU A 112 -40.40 1.43 -31.73
CA GLU A 112 -40.81 1.62 -33.12
C GLU A 112 -41.02 0.27 -33.83
N ARG A 113 -40.18 -0.73 -33.54
CA ARG A 113 -40.43 -2.11 -33.99
C ARG A 113 -41.72 -2.68 -33.40
N GLU A 114 -42.03 -2.40 -32.14
CA GLU A 114 -43.28 -2.83 -31.51
C GLU A 114 -44.50 -2.15 -32.13
N ILE A 115 -44.45 -0.82 -32.31
CA ILE A 115 -45.49 -0.05 -33.01
C ILE A 115 -45.74 -0.63 -34.39
N ASN A 116 -44.69 -0.89 -35.16
CA ASN A 116 -44.83 -1.46 -36.51
C ASN A 116 -45.49 -2.85 -36.50
N LYS A 117 -45.18 -3.71 -35.52
CA LYS A 117 -45.85 -5.00 -35.34
C LYS A 117 -47.33 -4.83 -35.03
N LEU A 118 -47.66 -3.97 -34.06
CA LEU A 118 -49.04 -3.69 -33.65
C LEU A 118 -49.86 -3.08 -34.80
N VAL A 119 -49.28 -2.18 -35.57
CA VAL A 119 -49.93 -1.60 -36.77
C VAL A 119 -50.23 -2.69 -37.80
N ALA A 120 -49.28 -3.60 -38.06
CA ALA A 120 -49.51 -4.71 -38.98
C ALA A 120 -50.60 -5.68 -38.49
N GLU A 121 -50.68 -5.94 -37.18
CA GLU A 121 -51.74 -6.76 -36.58
C GLU A 121 -53.11 -6.07 -36.66
N LEU A 122 -53.18 -4.78 -36.36
CA LEU A 122 -54.40 -3.98 -36.49
C LEU A 122 -54.92 -3.98 -37.93
N GLU A 123 -54.04 -3.87 -38.92
CA GLU A 123 -54.43 -3.90 -40.32
C GLU A 123 -54.99 -5.28 -40.72
N LYS A 124 -54.34 -6.36 -40.28
CA LYS A 124 -54.87 -7.74 -40.48
C LYS A 124 -56.25 -7.90 -39.85
N LEU A 125 -56.46 -7.38 -38.64
CA LEU A 125 -57.73 -7.43 -37.95
C LEU A 125 -58.80 -6.61 -38.67
N ARG A 126 -58.48 -5.41 -39.14
CA ARG A 126 -59.39 -4.58 -39.97
C ARG A 126 -59.83 -5.30 -41.23
N VAL A 127 -58.89 -5.90 -41.97
CA VAL A 127 -59.21 -6.67 -43.17
C VAL A 127 -60.13 -7.85 -42.83
N ARG A 128 -59.86 -8.55 -41.72
CA ARG A 128 -60.72 -9.65 -41.26
C ARG A 128 -62.12 -9.15 -40.88
N GLN A 129 -62.21 -8.03 -40.15
CA GLN A 129 -63.47 -7.41 -39.76
C GLN A 129 -64.31 -7.04 -41.00
N GLN A 130 -63.72 -6.37 -41.99
CA GLN A 130 -64.43 -6.03 -43.23
C GLN A 130 -64.91 -7.27 -43.99
N LYS A 131 -64.09 -8.33 -44.06
CA LYS A 131 -64.51 -9.60 -44.68
C LYS A 131 -65.70 -10.23 -43.94
N LEU A 132 -65.67 -10.24 -42.61
CA LEU A 132 -66.77 -10.73 -41.79
C LEU A 132 -68.02 -9.88 -41.97
N GLN A 133 -67.89 -8.56 -41.99
CA GLN A 133 -69.01 -7.63 -42.17
C GLN A 133 -69.70 -7.84 -43.52
N LYS A 134 -68.93 -7.98 -44.61
CA LYS A 134 -69.48 -8.34 -45.93
C LYS A 134 -70.20 -9.69 -45.92
N LYS A 135 -69.68 -10.68 -45.17
CA LYS A 135 -70.37 -11.98 -45.01
C LYS A 135 -71.68 -11.80 -44.25
N VAL A 136 -71.68 -11.06 -43.15
CA VAL A 136 -72.88 -10.75 -42.36
C VAL A 136 -73.92 -10.08 -43.24
N GLU A 137 -73.57 -9.02 -43.98
CA GLU A 137 -74.48 -8.34 -44.91
C GLU A 137 -75.04 -9.30 -45.97
N LYS A 138 -74.19 -10.16 -46.56
CA LYS A 138 -74.62 -11.17 -47.52
C LYS A 138 -75.64 -12.14 -46.93
N TYR A 139 -75.42 -12.61 -45.70
CA TYR A 139 -76.27 -13.60 -45.07
C TYR A 139 -77.50 -13.01 -44.36
N LYS A 140 -77.48 -11.72 -44.05
CA LYS A 140 -78.59 -11.00 -43.40
C LYS A 140 -79.89 -11.09 -44.19
N VAL A 141 -79.83 -11.12 -45.52
CA VAL A 141 -81.02 -11.28 -46.36
C VAL A 141 -81.74 -12.61 -46.09
N TYR A 142 -80.98 -13.68 -45.82
CA TYR A 142 -81.56 -14.96 -45.47
C TYR A 142 -82.09 -14.98 -44.04
N GLU A 143 -81.40 -14.33 -43.10
CA GLU A 143 -81.90 -14.14 -41.73
C GLU A 143 -83.24 -13.39 -41.73
N ASP A 144 -83.31 -12.24 -42.41
CA ASP A 144 -84.53 -11.43 -42.52
C ASP A 144 -85.68 -12.20 -43.19
N PHE A 145 -85.37 -13.04 -44.19
CA PHE A 145 -86.33 -13.91 -44.84
C PHE A 145 -86.83 -15.03 -43.91
N LEU A 146 -85.91 -15.70 -43.21
CA LEU A 146 -86.25 -16.77 -42.26
C LEU A 146 -87.04 -16.23 -41.08
N LEU A 147 -86.72 -15.04 -40.57
CA LEU A 147 -87.50 -14.36 -39.52
C LEU A 147 -88.93 -14.07 -39.99
N LYS A 148 -89.11 -13.51 -41.20
CA LYS A 148 -90.44 -13.29 -41.79
C LYS A 148 -91.24 -14.59 -41.96
N ILE A 149 -90.58 -15.70 -42.27
CA ILE A 149 -91.25 -17.01 -42.38
C ILE A 149 -91.58 -17.56 -41.00
N THR A 150 -90.67 -17.40 -40.03
CA THR A 150 -90.87 -17.85 -38.65
C THR A 150 -92.10 -17.17 -38.05
N ASP A 151 -92.30 -15.88 -38.30
CA ASP A 151 -93.51 -15.12 -37.89
C ASP A 151 -94.82 -15.65 -38.50
N LYS A 152 -94.74 -16.44 -39.57
CA LYS A 152 -95.90 -17.05 -40.26
C LYS A 152 -96.07 -18.53 -39.95
N LEU A 153 -95.12 -19.13 -39.25
CA LEU A 153 -95.09 -20.55 -38.96
C LEU A 153 -95.83 -20.82 -37.64
N PRO A 154 -96.70 -21.85 -37.55
CA PRO A 154 -97.29 -22.26 -36.28
C PRO A 154 -96.20 -22.65 -35.26
N ASP A 155 -96.40 -22.32 -33.98
CA ASP A 155 -95.41 -22.46 -32.89
C ASP A 155 -94.79 -23.88 -32.75
N ASN A 156 -95.41 -24.91 -33.34
CA ASN A 156 -94.98 -26.32 -33.26
C ASN A 156 -94.41 -26.90 -34.58
N TYR A 157 -94.14 -26.10 -35.61
CA TYR A 157 -93.77 -26.63 -36.93
C TYR A 157 -92.31 -27.11 -37.06
N LEU A 158 -91.38 -26.45 -36.38
CA LEU A 158 -90.01 -26.93 -36.25
C LEU A 158 -89.90 -27.58 -34.87
N GLU A 159 -89.47 -28.84 -34.80
CA GLU A 159 -89.08 -29.52 -33.56
C GLU A 159 -87.81 -28.87 -32.95
N TYR A 160 -87.91 -27.58 -32.59
CA TYR A 160 -86.97 -26.81 -31.78
C TYR A 160 -87.27 -26.97 -30.28
N GLY A 161 -88.12 -27.94 -29.93
CA GLY A 161 -88.37 -28.35 -28.56
C GLY A 161 -87.07 -28.72 -27.82
N GLU A 162 -87.19 -28.87 -26.50
CA GLU A 162 -86.10 -29.28 -25.60
C GLU A 162 -85.25 -30.46 -26.16
N GLU A 163 -85.85 -31.39 -26.89
CA GLU A 163 -85.17 -32.59 -27.42
C GLU A 163 -84.56 -32.44 -28.84
N SER A 164 -84.56 -31.25 -29.42
CA SER A 164 -83.97 -31.00 -30.74
C SER A 164 -82.47 -31.33 -30.79
N LEU A 165 -82.02 -31.99 -31.85
CA LEU A 165 -80.59 -32.25 -32.14
C LEU A 165 -79.75 -30.96 -32.12
N VAL A 166 -80.31 -29.84 -32.58
CA VAL A 166 -79.64 -28.53 -32.57
C VAL A 166 -79.40 -28.05 -31.14
N ARG A 167 -80.40 -28.20 -30.27
CA ARG A 167 -80.29 -27.83 -28.85
C ARG A 167 -79.33 -28.74 -28.09
N ALA A 168 -79.26 -30.03 -28.44
CA ALA A 168 -78.27 -30.96 -27.90
C ALA A 168 -76.82 -30.56 -28.28
N ILE A 169 -76.59 -30.12 -29.52
CA ILE A 169 -75.28 -29.63 -29.98
C ILE A 169 -74.89 -28.34 -29.23
N ILE A 170 -75.83 -27.41 -29.04
CA ILE A 170 -75.59 -26.17 -28.29
C ILE A 170 -75.22 -26.48 -26.84
N ARG A 171 -76.00 -27.32 -26.14
CA ARG A 171 -75.69 -27.73 -24.75
C ARG A 171 -74.33 -28.41 -24.63
N ARG A 172 -73.96 -29.25 -25.60
CA ARG A 172 -72.63 -29.87 -25.65
C ARG A 172 -71.53 -28.83 -25.83
N HIS A 173 -71.71 -27.86 -26.72
CA HIS A 173 -70.75 -26.78 -26.92
C HIS A 173 -70.61 -25.90 -25.67
N GLU A 174 -71.71 -25.55 -25.01
CA GLU A 174 -71.69 -24.80 -23.74
C GLU A 174 -70.91 -25.56 -22.66
N THR A 175 -71.16 -26.87 -22.54
CA THR A 175 -70.42 -27.75 -21.61
C THR A 175 -68.93 -27.81 -21.97
N LEU A 176 -68.59 -27.91 -23.25
CA LEU A 176 -67.20 -27.93 -23.69
C LEU A 176 -66.50 -26.58 -23.48
N SER A 177 -67.22 -25.48 -23.70
CA SER A 177 -66.72 -24.12 -23.48
C SER A 177 -66.45 -23.86 -22.00
N THR A 178 -67.38 -24.24 -21.12
CA THR A 178 -67.23 -24.07 -19.67
C THR A 178 -66.11 -24.95 -19.11
N THR A 179 -66.03 -26.21 -19.53
CA THR A 179 -64.91 -27.09 -19.16
C THR A 179 -63.57 -26.55 -19.66
N ASN A 180 -63.50 -26.07 -20.90
CA ASN A 180 -62.29 -25.44 -21.42
C ASN A 180 -61.88 -24.18 -20.64
N GLN A 181 -62.84 -23.30 -20.29
CA GLN A 181 -62.56 -22.13 -19.45
C GLN A 181 -62.04 -22.51 -18.07
N SER A 182 -62.59 -23.56 -17.46
CA SER A 182 -62.10 -24.11 -16.19
C SER A 182 -60.68 -24.64 -16.32
N LEU A 183 -60.38 -25.38 -17.38
CA LEU A 183 -59.03 -25.88 -17.66
C LEU A 183 -58.02 -24.76 -17.85
N ILE A 184 -58.39 -23.69 -18.59
CA ILE A 184 -57.53 -22.52 -18.77
C ILE A 184 -57.26 -21.83 -17.43
N LYS A 185 -58.28 -21.64 -16.59
CA LYS A 185 -58.10 -21.06 -15.25
C LYS A 185 -57.17 -21.92 -14.39
N ASN A 186 -57.35 -23.24 -14.41
CA ASN A 186 -56.47 -24.16 -13.68
C ASN A 186 -55.04 -24.11 -14.20
N LEU A 187 -54.84 -23.99 -15.51
CA LEU A 187 -53.52 -23.86 -16.10
C LEU A 187 -52.83 -22.55 -15.71
N ILE A 188 -53.57 -21.44 -15.65
CA ILE A 188 -53.05 -20.15 -15.16
C ILE A 188 -52.64 -20.29 -13.69
N ALA A 189 -53.52 -20.83 -12.83
CA ALA A 189 -53.20 -21.02 -11.42
C ALA A 189 -51.96 -21.91 -11.20
N LEU A 190 -51.84 -23.00 -11.97
CA LEU A 190 -50.66 -23.88 -11.92
C LEU A 190 -49.40 -23.17 -12.41
N SER A 191 -49.50 -22.31 -13.43
CA SER A 191 -48.39 -21.49 -13.90
C SER A 191 -47.94 -20.50 -12.83
N ASP A 192 -48.87 -19.81 -12.18
CA ASP A 192 -48.58 -18.87 -11.10
C ASP A 192 -47.89 -19.57 -9.92
N ASP A 193 -48.34 -20.78 -9.56
CA ASP A 193 -47.73 -21.56 -8.48
C ASP A 193 -46.34 -22.09 -8.87
N TYR A 194 -46.15 -22.46 -10.14
CA TYR A 194 -44.83 -22.80 -10.67
C TYR A 194 -43.88 -21.59 -10.61
N GLU A 195 -44.32 -20.41 -11.04
CA GLU A 195 -43.51 -19.18 -10.98
C GLU A 195 -43.15 -18.80 -9.54
N LYS A 196 -44.08 -18.91 -8.58
CA LYS A 196 -43.79 -18.72 -7.15
C LYS A 196 -42.73 -19.71 -6.66
N GLY A 197 -42.91 -21.00 -6.96
CA GLY A 197 -41.94 -22.04 -6.58
C GLY A 197 -40.56 -21.80 -7.18
N GLN A 198 -40.50 -21.33 -8.44
CA GLN A 198 -39.25 -20.96 -9.08
C GLN A 198 -38.60 -19.76 -8.39
N HIS A 199 -39.36 -18.72 -8.06
CA HIS A 199 -38.86 -17.55 -7.33
C HIS A 199 -38.34 -17.90 -5.93
N ASP A 200 -39.04 -18.76 -5.19
CA ASP A 200 -38.62 -19.24 -3.87
C ASP A 200 -37.32 -20.04 -3.97
N LEU A 201 -37.19 -20.90 -4.99
CA LEU A 201 -35.96 -21.66 -5.25
C LEU A 201 -34.78 -20.73 -5.55
N GLU A 202 -34.98 -19.74 -6.43
CA GLU A 202 -33.96 -18.74 -6.74
C GLU A 202 -33.57 -17.90 -5.52
N ALA A 203 -34.54 -17.56 -4.67
CA ALA A 203 -34.28 -16.85 -3.43
C ALA A 203 -33.43 -17.68 -2.47
N LEU A 204 -33.77 -18.96 -2.30
CA LEU A 204 -33.02 -19.89 -1.45
C LEU A 204 -31.61 -20.13 -1.99
N GLN A 205 -31.43 -20.27 -3.31
CA GLN A 205 -30.12 -20.36 -3.94
C GLN A 205 -29.27 -19.12 -3.67
N ARG A 206 -29.82 -17.92 -3.87
CA ARG A 206 -29.14 -16.65 -3.58
C ARG A 206 -28.72 -16.55 -2.12
N GLU A 207 -29.60 -16.95 -1.19
CA GLU A 207 -29.29 -16.96 0.22
C GLU A 207 -28.17 -17.96 0.56
N HIS A 208 -28.22 -19.17 -0.01
CA HIS A 208 -27.19 -20.19 0.17
C HIS A 208 -25.84 -19.72 -0.38
N ASP A 209 -25.80 -19.12 -1.57
CA ASP A 209 -24.56 -18.57 -2.14
C ASP A 209 -24.00 -17.44 -1.28
N THR A 210 -24.87 -16.58 -0.75
CA THR A 210 -24.47 -15.53 0.20
C THR A 210 -23.89 -16.13 1.47
N ARG A 211 -24.55 -17.14 2.07
CA ARG A 211 -24.04 -17.87 3.24
C ARG A 211 -22.71 -18.54 2.97
N LYS A 212 -22.55 -19.18 1.82
CA LYS A 212 -21.29 -19.79 1.39
C LYS A 212 -20.17 -18.76 1.30
N LEU A 213 -20.43 -17.58 0.72
CA LEU A 213 -19.45 -16.50 0.65
C LEU A 213 -19.08 -15.96 2.04
N MET A 214 -20.05 -15.81 2.94
CA MET A 214 -19.80 -15.40 4.33
C MET A 214 -18.91 -16.43 5.05
N LEU A 215 -19.22 -17.73 4.92
CA LEU A 215 -18.40 -18.81 5.51
C LEU A 215 -16.98 -18.86 4.91
N ILE A 216 -16.83 -18.66 3.60
CA ILE A 216 -15.50 -18.57 2.97
C ILE A 216 -14.72 -17.38 3.52
N SER A 217 -15.37 -16.23 3.72
CA SER A 217 -14.74 -15.05 4.31
C SER A 217 -14.28 -15.35 5.75
N GLU A 218 -15.14 -15.93 6.57
CA GLU A 218 -14.81 -16.30 7.95
C GLU A 218 -13.65 -17.32 8.00
N LEU A 219 -13.68 -18.34 7.13
CA LEU A 219 -12.60 -19.31 7.00
C LEU A 219 -11.27 -18.64 6.64
N SER A 220 -11.30 -17.67 5.72
CA SER A 220 -10.10 -16.92 5.33
C SER A 220 -9.54 -16.09 6.50
N GLU A 221 -10.39 -15.47 7.31
CA GLU A 221 -9.97 -14.73 8.49
C GLU A 221 -9.35 -15.65 9.55
N LEU A 222 -9.99 -16.79 9.84
CA LEU A 222 -9.46 -17.79 10.76
C LEU A 222 -8.12 -18.34 10.27
N GLN A 223 -7.98 -18.57 8.97
CA GLN A 223 -6.73 -19.02 8.36
C GLN A 223 -5.62 -17.98 8.50
N ILE A 224 -5.91 -16.69 8.28
CA ILE A 224 -4.96 -15.59 8.51
C ILE A 224 -4.54 -15.54 9.99
N LYS A 225 -5.49 -15.66 10.92
CA LYS A 225 -5.21 -15.69 12.37
C LYS A 225 -4.31 -16.88 12.73
N SER A 226 -4.60 -18.07 12.21
CA SER A 226 -3.80 -19.27 12.41
C SER A 226 -2.37 -19.10 11.90
N HIS A 227 -2.20 -18.64 10.65
CA HIS A 227 -0.87 -18.36 10.09
C HIS A 227 -0.09 -17.33 10.91
N ARG A 228 -0.76 -16.28 11.41
CA ARG A 228 -0.13 -15.27 12.25
C ARG A 228 0.39 -15.86 13.57
N ILE A 229 -0.38 -16.73 14.22
CA ILE A 229 0.03 -17.41 15.45
C ILE A 229 1.19 -18.37 15.14
N GLN A 230 1.08 -19.15 14.06
CA GLN A 230 2.13 -20.08 13.64
C GLN A 230 3.45 -19.36 13.36
N GLU A 231 3.41 -18.21 12.69
CA GLU A 231 4.59 -17.40 12.42
C GLU A 231 5.23 -16.84 13.70
N LYS A 232 4.41 -16.33 14.63
CA LYS A 232 4.89 -15.91 15.96
C LYS A 232 5.54 -17.06 16.72
N ASN A 233 4.95 -18.26 16.69
CA ASN A 233 5.52 -19.44 17.34
C ASN A 233 6.88 -19.79 16.74
N LYS A 234 7.01 -19.79 15.40
CA LYS A 234 8.30 -20.00 14.72
C LYS A 234 9.34 -18.97 15.14
N GLN A 235 8.97 -17.70 15.22
CA GLN A 235 9.87 -16.62 15.67
C GLN A 235 10.35 -16.85 17.11
N LEU A 236 9.44 -17.24 18.02
CA LEU A 236 9.78 -17.56 19.40
C LEU A 236 10.69 -18.80 19.51
N GLU A 237 10.42 -19.84 18.73
CA GLU A 237 11.28 -21.03 18.67
C GLU A 237 12.70 -20.70 18.19
N LEU A 238 12.83 -19.85 17.18
CA LEU A 238 14.12 -19.34 16.70
C LEU A 238 14.85 -18.55 17.79
N ASN A 239 14.16 -17.65 18.49
CA ASN A 239 14.74 -16.89 19.59
C ASN A 239 15.22 -17.79 20.73
N ILE A 240 14.42 -18.79 21.12
CA ILE A 240 14.81 -19.79 22.12
C ILE A 240 16.04 -20.57 21.66
N ARG A 241 16.10 -20.98 20.38
CA ARG A 241 17.25 -21.70 19.82
C ARG A 241 18.51 -20.83 19.85
N ASN A 242 18.40 -19.57 19.44
CA ASN A 242 19.52 -18.63 19.46
C ASN A 242 20.03 -18.40 20.88
N ASN A 243 19.12 -18.18 21.84
CA ASN A 243 19.49 -17.99 23.24
C ASN A 243 20.14 -19.25 23.83
N LYS A 244 19.60 -20.45 23.54
CA LYS A 244 20.24 -21.72 23.92
C LYS A 244 21.64 -21.87 23.30
N GLY A 245 21.82 -21.46 22.04
CA GLY A 245 23.11 -21.44 21.37
C GLY A 245 24.11 -20.51 22.08
N TYR A 246 23.67 -19.31 22.43
CA TYR A 246 24.47 -18.33 23.17
C TYR A 246 24.89 -18.85 24.55
N LEU A 247 23.94 -19.40 25.33
CA LEU A 247 24.24 -19.97 26.64
C LEU A 247 25.21 -21.16 26.54
N ARG A 248 25.05 -22.03 25.53
CA ARG A 248 26.00 -23.12 25.27
C ARG A 248 27.40 -22.61 24.95
N TYR A 249 27.49 -21.57 24.12
CA TYR A 249 28.76 -20.94 23.77
C TYR A 249 29.46 -20.36 25.02
N GLN A 250 28.75 -19.57 25.84
CA GLN A 250 29.31 -19.04 27.09
C GLN A 250 29.73 -20.15 28.06
N SER A 251 28.91 -21.19 28.21
CA SER A 251 29.25 -22.34 29.06
C SER A 251 30.50 -23.06 28.55
N GLN A 252 30.71 -23.15 27.24
CA GLN A 252 31.90 -23.75 26.64
C GLN A 252 33.14 -22.88 26.85
N GLU A 253 33.03 -21.56 26.69
CA GLU A 253 34.11 -20.62 26.99
C GLU A 253 34.52 -20.70 28.47
N LEU A 254 33.56 -20.69 29.38
CA LEU A 254 33.81 -20.87 30.82
C LEU A 254 34.47 -22.21 31.13
N GLY A 255 34.02 -23.30 30.50
CA GLY A 255 34.64 -24.62 30.64
C GLY A 255 36.08 -24.67 30.11
N SER A 256 36.34 -24.03 28.97
CA SER A 256 37.69 -23.90 28.39
C SER A 256 38.62 -23.10 29.30
N LEU A 257 38.15 -21.97 29.84
CA LEU A 257 38.89 -21.16 30.80
C LEU A 257 39.20 -21.94 32.08
N TRP A 258 38.21 -22.67 32.61
CA TRP A 258 38.39 -23.51 33.80
C TRP A 258 39.44 -24.61 33.59
N LEU A 259 39.44 -25.25 32.42
CA LEU A 259 40.46 -26.22 32.02
C LEU A 259 41.84 -25.56 31.91
N ALA A 260 41.95 -24.40 31.28
CA ALA A 260 43.21 -23.67 31.16
C ALA A 260 43.78 -23.27 32.54
N ILE A 261 42.93 -22.78 33.44
CA ILE A 261 43.32 -22.45 34.82
C ILE A 261 43.75 -23.71 35.58
N SER A 262 43.01 -24.81 35.45
CA SER A 262 43.37 -26.07 36.11
C SER A 262 44.71 -26.61 35.59
N ASN A 263 44.93 -26.58 34.28
CA ASN A 263 46.19 -26.97 33.66
C ASN A 263 47.38 -26.10 34.12
N LEU A 264 47.18 -24.78 34.23
CA LEU A 264 48.20 -23.86 34.76
C LEU A 264 48.47 -24.10 36.25
N ALA A 265 47.43 -24.34 37.03
CA ALA A 265 47.56 -24.63 38.46
C ALA A 265 48.31 -25.96 38.71
N GLU A 266 48.13 -26.96 37.84
CA GLU A 266 48.92 -28.20 37.86
C GLU A 266 50.42 -27.91 37.61
N GLN A 267 50.74 -27.01 36.68
CA GLN A 267 52.13 -26.64 36.35
C GLN A 267 52.78 -25.74 37.40
N CYS A 268 51.99 -24.92 38.08
CA CYS A 268 52.42 -23.93 39.08
C CYS A 268 52.15 -24.40 40.52
N TYR A 269 52.10 -25.72 40.75
CA TYR A 269 51.71 -26.28 42.04
C TYR A 269 52.67 -25.91 43.16
N MET A 270 52.10 -25.40 44.26
CA MET A 270 52.83 -25.03 45.47
C MET A 270 52.35 -25.88 46.66
N LEU A 271 53.29 -26.51 47.37
CA LEU A 271 53.00 -27.50 48.42
C LEU A 271 52.13 -26.99 49.59
N HIS A 272 52.15 -25.68 49.87
CA HIS A 272 51.42 -25.09 50.98
C HIS A 272 49.94 -24.80 50.68
N TYR A 273 49.50 -24.91 49.42
CA TYR A 273 48.11 -24.71 49.02
C TYR A 273 47.21 -25.96 49.16
N GLY A 274 47.78 -27.13 49.53
CA GLY A 274 47.03 -28.37 49.74
C GLY A 274 46.73 -29.14 48.45
N ARG A 275 45.84 -30.14 48.51
CA ARG A 275 45.53 -31.03 47.38
C ARG A 275 44.78 -30.29 46.27
N LEU A 276 45.33 -30.31 45.05
CA LEU A 276 44.83 -29.56 43.89
C LEU A 276 43.37 -29.85 43.48
N GLN A 277 42.87 -31.05 43.80
CA GLN A 277 41.52 -31.50 43.46
C GLN A 277 40.43 -30.93 44.36
N GLU A 278 40.78 -30.50 45.57
CA GLU A 278 39.86 -29.95 46.58
C GLU A 278 39.85 -28.41 46.57
N MET A 279 40.74 -27.79 45.79
CA MET A 279 40.89 -26.33 45.70
C MET A 279 39.81 -25.67 44.83
N GLY A 280 39.22 -24.58 45.33
CA GLY A 280 38.34 -23.70 44.56
C GLY A 280 39.09 -22.92 43.47
N LEU A 281 38.35 -22.41 42.48
CA LEU A 281 38.92 -21.72 41.32
C LEU A 281 39.75 -20.48 41.68
N LEU A 282 39.26 -19.66 42.62
CA LEU A 282 39.95 -18.46 43.08
C LEU A 282 41.29 -18.82 43.75
N SER A 283 41.28 -19.83 44.62
CA SER A 283 42.49 -20.34 45.27
C SER A 283 43.52 -20.89 44.28
N LYS A 284 43.09 -21.49 43.17
CA LYS A 284 43.99 -21.90 42.07
C LYS A 284 44.62 -20.69 41.37
N LEU A 285 43.86 -19.62 41.15
CA LEU A 285 44.37 -18.38 40.55
C LEU A 285 45.35 -17.65 41.47
N ASP A 286 45.05 -17.56 42.77
CA ASP A 286 45.95 -16.96 43.77
C ASP A 286 47.28 -17.71 43.83
N MET A 287 47.24 -19.05 43.79
CA MET A 287 48.44 -19.88 43.72
C MET A 287 49.26 -19.66 42.43
N ILE A 288 48.60 -19.62 41.27
CA ILE A 288 49.28 -19.31 39.99
C ILE A 288 49.93 -17.92 40.06
N GLN A 289 49.23 -16.93 40.62
CA GLN A 289 49.74 -15.57 40.77
C GLN A 289 50.97 -15.53 41.69
N GLU A 290 50.92 -16.19 42.84
CA GLU A 290 52.03 -16.26 43.79
C GLU A 290 53.25 -16.96 43.17
N TYR A 291 53.04 -18.08 42.48
CA TYR A 291 54.10 -18.78 41.76
C TYR A 291 54.77 -17.90 40.69
N ILE A 292 53.99 -17.16 39.90
CA ILE A 292 54.52 -16.25 38.88
C ILE A 292 55.32 -15.12 39.55
N LEU A 293 54.82 -14.54 40.63
CA LEU A 293 55.53 -13.48 41.36
C LEU A 293 56.84 -13.98 41.96
N GLU A 294 56.86 -15.17 42.54
CA GLU A 294 58.09 -15.79 43.05
C GLU A 294 59.09 -16.08 41.94
N LYS A 295 58.65 -16.66 40.80
CA LYS A 295 59.53 -16.91 39.65
C LYS A 295 60.06 -15.62 39.03
N MET A 296 59.26 -14.57 38.94
CA MET A 296 59.70 -13.26 38.45
C MET A 296 60.73 -12.63 39.40
N GLN A 297 60.53 -12.74 40.71
CA GLN A 297 61.53 -12.28 41.69
C GLN A 297 62.84 -13.07 41.56
N ILE A 298 62.76 -14.39 41.38
CA ILE A 298 63.93 -15.24 41.13
C ILE A 298 64.65 -14.85 39.83
N GLU A 299 63.93 -14.56 38.75
CA GLU A 299 64.51 -14.11 37.47
C GLU A 299 65.15 -12.71 37.58
N GLN A 300 64.53 -11.77 38.28
CA GLN A 300 65.10 -10.44 38.55
C GLN A 300 66.37 -10.52 39.40
N LEU A 301 66.43 -11.46 40.34
CA LEU A 301 67.65 -11.75 41.10
C LEU A 301 68.70 -12.42 40.22
N ALA A 302 68.32 -13.38 39.37
CA ALA A 302 69.22 -14.06 38.44
C ALA A 302 69.83 -13.12 37.38
N THR A 303 69.03 -12.22 36.80
CA THR A 303 69.48 -11.20 35.83
C THR A 303 70.34 -10.11 36.47
N ARG A 304 70.11 -9.77 37.74
CA ARG A 304 71.03 -8.93 38.53
C ARG A 304 72.38 -9.60 38.79
N THR A 305 72.42 -10.92 38.96
CA THR A 305 73.68 -11.68 39.01
C THR A 305 74.34 -11.88 37.64
N ASP A 306 73.57 -11.99 36.55
CA ASP A 306 74.08 -12.15 35.18
C ASP A 306 74.55 -10.84 34.53
N GLY A 307 74.23 -9.68 35.11
CA GLY A 307 74.88 -8.40 34.79
C GLY A 307 76.39 -8.38 35.05
N SER A 308 76.95 -9.38 35.75
CA SER A 308 78.39 -9.55 35.98
C SER A 308 79.07 -10.56 35.05
N ARG A 309 78.38 -11.12 34.04
CA ARG A 309 79.00 -12.06 33.08
C ARG A 309 78.48 -11.86 31.66
N MET A 310 78.86 -10.74 31.04
CA MET A 310 78.77 -10.59 29.58
C MET A 310 80.16 -10.35 28.99
N LEU A 311 80.84 -11.43 28.58
CA LEU A 311 81.73 -11.38 27.43
C LEU A 311 81.72 -12.75 26.72
N GLN A 312 81.50 -12.67 25.40
CA GLN A 312 81.69 -13.69 24.36
C GLN A 312 80.51 -14.64 24.07
N SER A 313 79.64 -14.26 23.14
CA SER A 313 79.87 -14.45 21.71
C SER A 313 78.56 -14.27 20.91
N SER A 314 78.70 -13.75 19.70
CA SER A 314 77.67 -13.53 18.69
C SER A 314 78.23 -14.05 17.35
N PRO A 315 77.45 -14.19 16.27
CA PRO A 315 76.20 -14.93 16.10
C PRO A 315 76.36 -15.99 14.99
N ARG A 316 75.45 -16.98 14.91
CA ARG A 316 75.27 -17.73 13.65
C ARG A 316 73.84 -18.20 13.43
N SER A 317 73.28 -17.69 12.35
CA SER A 317 71.99 -17.98 11.74
C SER A 317 71.88 -19.42 11.25
N LYS A 318 70.70 -20.05 11.46
CA LYS A 318 70.10 -21.00 10.51
C LYS A 318 68.59 -20.92 10.52
N THR A 319 68.09 -20.32 9.45
CA THR A 319 66.75 -20.45 8.88
C THR A 319 66.37 -21.93 8.75
N GLN A 320 65.23 -22.32 9.33
CA GLN A 320 64.49 -23.51 8.89
C GLN A 320 63.04 -23.13 8.65
N HIS A 321 62.73 -22.94 7.37
CA HIS A 321 61.37 -23.01 6.86
C HIS A 321 60.82 -24.41 7.12
N ARG A 322 59.72 -24.50 7.88
CA ARG A 322 58.80 -25.63 7.79
C ARG A 322 57.49 -25.13 7.21
N LYS A 323 57.32 -25.38 5.91
CA LYS A 323 56.04 -25.29 5.21
C LYS A 323 55.08 -26.29 5.86
N ILE A 324 53.94 -25.82 6.36
CA ILE A 324 52.74 -26.64 6.49
C ILE A 324 51.74 -26.07 5.50
N GLY A 325 51.39 -26.91 4.52
CA GLY A 325 50.65 -26.52 3.33
C GLY A 325 49.23 -26.09 3.66
N ALA A 326 48.80 -25.02 2.97
CA ALA A 326 47.40 -24.71 2.78
C ALA A 326 46.74 -25.88 2.02
N THR A 327 46.00 -26.73 2.74
CA THR A 327 45.03 -27.63 2.11
C THR A 327 43.76 -26.83 1.88
N LYS A 328 43.57 -26.46 0.62
CA LYS A 328 42.32 -25.92 0.08
C LYS A 328 41.28 -27.06 0.10
N VAL A 329 40.58 -27.24 1.22
CA VAL A 329 39.38 -28.08 1.23
C VAL A 329 38.26 -27.29 0.59
N LYS A 330 37.91 -27.73 -0.62
CA LYS A 330 36.77 -27.32 -1.40
C LYS A 330 35.52 -27.91 -0.72
N SER A 331 34.85 -27.16 0.14
CA SER A 331 33.49 -27.50 0.55
C SER A 331 32.53 -27.12 -0.58
N GLN A 332 32.25 -28.11 -1.43
CA GLN A 332 31.00 -28.15 -2.18
C GLN A 332 29.85 -28.08 -1.16
N SER A 333 29.20 -26.92 -1.06
CA SER A 333 27.83 -26.89 -0.57
C SER A 333 26.96 -27.38 -1.71
N GLN A 334 26.66 -28.69 -1.69
CA GLN A 334 25.48 -29.22 -2.35
C GLN A 334 24.27 -28.53 -1.72
N VAL A 335 23.65 -27.62 -2.47
CA VAL A 335 22.25 -27.27 -2.27
C VAL A 335 21.44 -28.50 -2.70
N PRO A 336 20.62 -29.12 -1.84
CA PRO A 336 19.61 -30.04 -2.30
C PRO A 336 18.54 -29.20 -2.99
N ALA A 337 18.39 -29.42 -4.29
CA ALA A 337 17.12 -29.19 -4.97
C ALA A 337 16.09 -30.22 -4.44
N GLY A 338 14.88 -29.75 -4.18
CA GLY A 338 13.71 -30.56 -3.80
C GLY A 338 13.00 -29.92 -2.61
N SER A 339 11.80 -29.35 -2.71
CA SER A 339 10.71 -29.63 -3.64
C SER A 339 9.78 -28.41 -3.65
N GLY A 340 9.74 -27.69 -4.77
CA GLY A 340 8.68 -26.75 -5.06
C GLY A 340 7.43 -27.53 -5.46
N GLY A 341 6.51 -27.71 -4.52
CA GLY A 341 5.18 -28.22 -4.80
C GLY A 341 4.44 -27.28 -5.73
N ILE A 342 4.30 -27.69 -6.99
CA ILE A 342 3.36 -27.12 -7.96
C ILE A 342 1.96 -27.43 -7.45
N ILE A 343 1.27 -26.44 -6.88
CA ILE A 343 -0.18 -26.53 -6.72
C ILE A 343 -0.79 -26.26 -8.10
N GLN A 344 -1.16 -27.35 -8.77
CA GLN A 344 -2.08 -27.33 -9.89
C GLN A 344 -3.41 -26.73 -9.42
N THR A 345 -3.81 -25.63 -10.08
CA THR A 345 -5.18 -25.15 -10.04
C THR A 345 -6.00 -25.94 -11.07
N PRO A 346 -7.16 -26.51 -10.72
CA PRO A 346 -8.01 -27.16 -11.71
C PRO A 346 -8.73 -26.09 -12.52
N LYS A 347 -8.30 -25.89 -13.78
CA LYS A 347 -9.11 -25.20 -14.79
C LYS A 347 -10.11 -26.19 -15.37
N ASN A 348 -11.26 -26.31 -14.72
CA ASN A 348 -12.49 -26.73 -15.41
C ASN A 348 -12.98 -25.56 -16.25
N LYS A 349 -12.84 -25.65 -17.57
CA LYS A 349 -13.77 -25.01 -18.50
C LYS A 349 -14.18 -26.01 -19.57
N LEU A 350 -15.46 -26.37 -19.47
CA LEU A 350 -16.21 -27.11 -20.44
C LEU A 350 -16.06 -26.48 -21.82
N LYS A 351 -15.79 -27.33 -22.81
CA LYS A 351 -16.28 -27.14 -24.17
C LYS A 351 -17.79 -27.41 -24.13
N VAL A 352 -18.59 -26.43 -24.51
CA VAL A 352 -19.89 -26.68 -25.12
C VAL A 352 -19.90 -25.90 -26.43
N SER A 353 -19.84 -26.66 -27.51
CA SER A 353 -20.40 -26.26 -28.79
C SER A 353 -21.91 -26.48 -28.70
N VAL A 354 -22.70 -25.43 -28.98
CA VAL A 354 -23.83 -25.33 -29.92
C VAL A 354 -24.21 -23.85 -29.95
#